data_AF-A0A933DD44-F1
#
_entry.id   AF-A0A933DD44-F1
#
_cell.length_a   1.000
_cell.length_b   1.000
_cell.length_c   1.000
_cell.angle_alpha   90.00
_cell.angle_beta   90.00
_cell.angle_gamma   90.00
#
_symmetry.space_group_name_H-M   'P 1'
#
loop_
_entity.id
_entity.type
_entity.pdbx_description
1 polymer ?
#
loop_
_entity_poly.entity_id
_entity_poly.type
_entity_poly.pdbx_seq_one_letter_code
_entity_poly.pdbx_strand_id
1 'polypeptide(L)'
;MKFVVDQAIFEQFPGVKLGVVVGVEVDNSGQKQDIASLLQKWQEERGKEFGGVDLASHERVKPWREAYSKFGAKPSKYNSSIEALLRRVSQGGKLSQINPIVDLYNALSLKHLLPFGAEDLDKIKGNIRLAVAKGDERGKYIGGENEEACEPGEIAYLDDVGFICRRWNWREADRTKLTPKTKNFILVVEALPPAGETEVKAAVDDFVVWVKQQLGGAYKTAVVDKHNPSFEFDLASQGVALRSYRGIAGEIQKLIKEALKLLGLPEVEFTVEHPAEEEHGDFATNVAMALFSSSKYQVLSIKYK
;
A
#
# COMPACT_ATOMS: atom_id res chain seq x y z
N MET A 1 -13.20 -1.43 14.68
CA MET A 1 -12.48 -2.69 14.30
C MET A 1 -11.00 -2.50 14.63
N LYS A 2 -10.27 -3.57 14.92
CA LYS A 2 -8.81 -3.50 15.15
C LYS A 2 -8.07 -4.45 14.21
N PHE A 3 -6.91 -3.99 13.75
CA PHE A 3 -5.84 -4.84 13.27
C PHE A 3 -4.87 -5.04 14.43
N VAL A 4 -4.51 -6.28 14.74
CA VAL A 4 -3.67 -6.63 15.89
C VAL A 4 -2.61 -7.63 15.46
N VAL A 5 -1.40 -7.47 15.97
CA VAL A 5 -0.34 -8.46 15.87
C VAL A 5 -0.15 -9.06 17.26
N ASP A 6 -0.31 -10.38 17.37
CA ASP A 6 -0.15 -11.07 18.64
C ASP A 6 1.31 -10.98 19.11
N GLN A 7 1.52 -10.87 20.42
CA GLN A 7 2.84 -10.71 21.02
C GLN A 7 3.81 -11.83 20.62
N ALA A 8 3.31 -13.07 20.45
CA ALA A 8 4.08 -14.22 20.00
C ALA A 8 4.77 -14.00 18.64
N ILE A 9 4.19 -13.16 17.77
CA ILE A 9 4.82 -12.79 16.49
C ILE A 9 6.05 -11.93 16.73
N PHE A 10 5.99 -10.95 17.63
CA PHE A 10 7.16 -10.12 17.98
C PHE A 10 8.22 -10.88 18.76
N GLU A 11 7.83 -11.89 19.55
CA GLU A 11 8.77 -12.78 20.22
C GLU A 11 9.56 -13.62 19.22
N GLN A 12 8.89 -14.13 18.19
CA GLN A 12 9.54 -14.91 17.14
C GLN A 12 10.25 -14.02 16.10
N PHE A 13 9.73 -12.83 15.79
CA PHE A 13 10.19 -11.92 14.74
C PHE A 13 10.27 -10.48 15.26
N PRO A 14 11.22 -10.17 16.16
CA PRO A 14 11.27 -8.88 16.86
C PRO A 14 11.54 -7.67 15.94
N GLY A 15 12.03 -7.91 14.72
CA GLY A 15 12.30 -6.89 13.71
C GLY A 15 11.17 -6.70 12.71
N VAL A 16 10.04 -7.41 12.82
CA VAL A 16 8.93 -7.25 11.88
C VAL A 16 8.35 -5.83 11.97
N LYS A 17 8.06 -5.25 10.79
CA LYS A 17 7.35 -3.99 10.64
C LYS A 17 6.20 -4.19 9.66
N LEU A 18 5.02 -3.69 9.99
CA LEU A 18 3.84 -3.76 9.13
C LEU A 18 3.32 -2.35 8.87
N GLY A 19 3.09 -2.01 7.60
CA GLY A 19 2.36 -0.84 7.19
C GLY A 19 0.92 -1.24 6.92
N VAL A 20 -0.03 -0.60 7.58
CA VAL A 20 -1.45 -0.89 7.42
C VAL A 20 -2.12 0.31 6.78
N VAL A 21 -2.88 0.08 5.71
CA VAL A 21 -3.71 1.09 5.04
C VAL A 21 -5.15 0.62 5.06
N VAL A 22 -6.04 1.42 5.63
CA VAL A 22 -7.49 1.20 5.54
C VAL A 22 -8.04 2.23 4.58
N GLY A 23 -8.65 1.79 3.48
CA GLY A 23 -9.37 2.63 2.52
C GLY A 23 -10.87 2.39 2.62
N VAL A 24 -11.66 3.46 2.49
CA VAL A 24 -13.12 3.42 2.52
C VAL A 24 -13.72 4.21 1.37
N GLU A 25 -14.85 3.73 0.86
CA GLU A 25 -15.57 4.30 -0.30
C GLU A 25 -14.67 4.54 -1.53
N VAL A 26 -13.78 3.58 -1.84
CA VAL A 26 -12.94 3.63 -3.04
C VAL A 26 -13.65 3.06 -4.28
N ASP A 27 -13.26 3.53 -5.46
CA ASP A 27 -13.69 2.96 -6.74
C ASP A 27 -12.70 1.88 -7.22
N ASN A 28 -12.95 0.63 -6.85
CA ASN A 28 -12.21 -0.54 -7.33
C ASN A 28 -12.79 -1.14 -8.63
N SER A 29 -13.61 -0.40 -9.36
CA SER A 29 -14.27 -0.91 -10.57
C SER A 29 -13.49 -0.58 -11.85
N GLY A 30 -13.79 -1.35 -12.90
CA GLY A 30 -13.21 -1.15 -14.22
C GLY A 30 -11.70 -1.39 -14.28
N GLN A 31 -11.10 -0.95 -15.38
CA GLN A 31 -9.65 -0.92 -15.55
C GLN A 31 -9.16 0.51 -15.41
N LYS A 32 -8.09 0.71 -14.64
CA LYS A 32 -7.40 2.00 -14.51
C LYS A 32 -6.10 1.90 -15.32
N GLN A 33 -6.05 2.59 -16.46
CA GLN A 33 -4.95 2.43 -17.43
C GLN A 33 -3.59 2.80 -16.82
N ASP A 34 -3.54 3.78 -15.92
CA ASP A 34 -2.29 4.18 -15.25
C ASP A 34 -1.78 3.08 -14.31
N ILE A 35 -2.68 2.42 -13.56
CA ILE A 35 -2.33 1.28 -12.70
C ILE A 35 -1.88 0.09 -13.55
N ALA A 36 -2.59 -0.20 -14.65
CA ALA A 36 -2.19 -1.24 -15.59
C ALA A 36 -0.78 -1.00 -16.16
N SER A 37 -0.48 0.26 -16.50
CA SER A 37 0.84 0.67 -17.02
C SER A 37 1.92 0.59 -15.95
N LEU A 38 1.60 0.93 -14.69
CA LEU A 38 2.49 0.78 -13.55
C LEU A 38 2.84 -0.70 -13.30
N LEU A 39 1.85 -1.58 -13.33
CA LEU A 39 2.05 -3.03 -13.20
C LEU A 39 2.93 -3.57 -14.34
N GLN A 40 2.63 -3.17 -15.57
CA GLN A 40 3.43 -3.56 -16.74
C GLN A 40 4.89 -3.10 -16.60
N LYS A 41 5.11 -1.85 -16.20
CA LYS A 41 6.46 -1.31 -15.98
C LYS A 41 7.24 -2.17 -14.99
N TRP A 42 6.71 -2.37 -13.79
CA TRP A 42 7.45 -3.05 -12.73
C TRP A 42 7.64 -4.54 -12.98
N GLN A 43 6.69 -5.24 -13.63
CA GLN A 43 6.93 -6.63 -14.01
C GLN A 43 8.03 -6.75 -15.08
N GLU A 44 8.14 -5.81 -16.02
CA GLU A 44 9.18 -5.83 -17.05
C GLU A 44 10.56 -5.48 -16.47
N GLU A 45 10.63 -4.46 -15.61
CA GLU A 45 11.88 -4.09 -14.92
C GLU A 45 12.38 -5.24 -14.04
N ARG A 46 11.52 -5.80 -13.18
CA ARG A 46 11.91 -6.91 -12.30
C ARG A 46 12.14 -8.22 -13.05
N GLY A 47 11.42 -8.47 -14.14
CA GLY A 47 11.67 -9.63 -14.99
C GLY A 47 13.08 -9.61 -15.60
N LYS A 48 13.57 -8.44 -16.04
CA LYS A 48 14.93 -8.27 -16.56
C LYS A 48 15.97 -8.39 -15.46
N GLU A 49 15.77 -7.68 -14.35
CA GLU A 49 16.74 -7.62 -13.25
C GLU A 49 16.94 -8.97 -12.56
N PHE A 50 15.86 -9.72 -12.33
CA PHE A 50 15.91 -11.01 -11.62
C PHE A 50 16.05 -12.21 -12.54
N GLY A 51 16.19 -12.01 -13.86
CA GLY A 51 16.43 -13.08 -14.83
C GLY A 51 17.73 -13.81 -14.53
N GLY A 52 17.65 -15.09 -14.15
CA GLY A 52 18.80 -15.91 -13.79
C GLY A 52 19.40 -15.63 -12.40
N VAL A 53 18.78 -14.74 -11.61
CA VAL A 53 19.20 -14.45 -10.23
C VAL A 53 18.69 -15.55 -9.30
N ASP A 54 19.53 -15.97 -8.35
CA ASP A 54 19.10 -16.81 -7.24
C ASP A 54 18.24 -16.02 -6.25
N LEU A 55 16.93 -16.03 -6.48
CA LEU A 55 15.95 -15.37 -5.61
C LEU A 55 16.02 -15.88 -4.17
N ALA A 56 16.40 -17.13 -3.92
CA ALA A 56 16.37 -17.69 -2.57
C ALA A 56 17.42 -17.06 -1.63
N SER A 57 18.52 -16.53 -2.19
CA SER A 57 19.57 -15.85 -1.44
C SER A 57 19.45 -14.32 -1.43
N HIS A 58 18.51 -13.75 -2.20
CA HIS A 58 18.31 -12.31 -2.27
C HIS A 58 17.92 -11.71 -0.91
N GLU A 59 18.48 -10.55 -0.56
CA GLU A 59 18.32 -9.91 0.76
C GLU A 59 16.87 -9.60 1.15
N ARG A 60 15.98 -9.41 0.16
CA ARG A 60 14.54 -9.17 0.38
C ARG A 60 13.67 -10.43 0.37
N VAL A 61 14.24 -11.59 0.03
CA VAL A 61 13.52 -12.89 -0.06
C VAL A 61 13.99 -13.86 1.02
N LYS A 62 15.30 -13.95 1.23
CA LYS A 62 15.91 -14.85 2.21
C LYS A 62 15.28 -14.72 3.62
N PRO A 63 15.03 -13.51 4.18
CA PRO A 63 14.39 -13.37 5.49
C PRO A 63 13.01 -14.03 5.58
N TRP A 64 12.23 -14.00 4.50
CA TRP A 64 10.93 -14.66 4.44
C TRP A 64 11.05 -16.18 4.42
N ARG A 65 12.03 -16.71 3.69
CA ARG A 65 12.29 -18.16 3.64
C ARG A 65 12.75 -18.69 5.00
N GLU A 66 13.58 -17.92 5.70
CA GLU A 66 14.01 -18.21 7.08
C GLU A 66 12.82 -18.16 8.04
N ALA A 67 11.95 -17.15 7.92
CA ALA A 67 10.75 -17.05 8.74
C ALA A 67 9.80 -18.23 8.52
N TYR A 68 9.53 -18.60 7.27
CA TYR A 68 8.72 -19.76 6.92
C TYR A 68 9.27 -21.05 7.53
N SER A 69 10.59 -21.26 7.43
CA SER A 69 11.24 -22.41 8.04
C SER A 69 11.08 -22.41 9.56
N LYS A 70 11.16 -21.24 10.20
CA LYS A 70 11.07 -21.08 11.66
C LYS A 70 9.71 -21.49 12.21
N PHE A 71 8.61 -21.21 11.53
CA PHE A 71 7.27 -21.67 11.92
C PHE A 71 6.85 -23.01 11.30
N GLY A 72 7.79 -23.73 10.68
CA GLY A 72 7.57 -25.10 10.18
C GLY A 72 7.07 -25.22 8.74
N ALA A 73 6.87 -24.11 8.01
CA ALA A 73 6.55 -24.14 6.59
C ALA A 73 7.80 -24.41 5.73
N LYS A 74 7.62 -25.17 4.64
CA LYS A 74 8.69 -25.45 3.68
C LYS A 74 8.78 -24.32 2.64
N PRO A 75 9.80 -23.45 2.66
CA PRO A 75 9.90 -22.30 1.74
C PRO A 75 10.14 -22.69 0.27
N SER A 76 10.46 -23.96 -0.01
CA SER A 76 10.48 -24.50 -1.38
C SER A 76 9.10 -24.83 -1.93
N LYS A 77 8.09 -25.00 -1.05
CA LYS A 77 6.71 -25.33 -1.42
C LYS A 77 5.79 -24.10 -1.28
N TYR A 78 6.02 -23.28 -0.27
CA TYR A 78 5.23 -22.09 0.05
C TYR A 78 6.15 -20.88 -0.06
N ASN A 79 5.79 -19.91 -0.89
CA ASN A 79 6.59 -18.70 -1.11
C ASN A 79 5.85 -17.50 -0.53
N SER A 80 6.58 -16.54 0.03
CA SER A 80 5.98 -15.23 0.32
C SER A 80 5.46 -14.61 -0.97
N SER A 81 4.45 -13.75 -0.86
CA SER A 81 3.82 -13.13 -2.03
C SER A 81 4.84 -12.44 -2.93
N ILE A 82 5.83 -11.74 -2.37
CA ILE A 82 6.91 -11.13 -3.15
C ILE A 82 7.80 -12.15 -3.87
N GLU A 83 8.18 -13.26 -3.22
CA GLU A 83 8.98 -14.30 -3.87
C GLU A 83 8.19 -14.94 -5.02
N ALA A 84 6.90 -15.18 -4.84
CA ALA A 84 6.03 -15.74 -5.88
C ALA A 84 5.92 -14.80 -7.09
N LEU A 85 5.74 -13.49 -6.87
CA LEU A 85 5.70 -12.48 -7.92
C LEU A 85 7.03 -12.41 -8.68
N LEU A 86 8.15 -12.30 -7.96
CA LEU A 86 9.49 -12.24 -8.56
C LEU A 86 9.81 -13.49 -9.37
N ARG A 87 9.49 -14.68 -8.85
CA ARG A 87 9.67 -15.96 -9.58
C ARG A 87 8.89 -15.98 -10.88
N ARG A 88 7.64 -15.50 -10.87
CA ARG A 88 6.80 -15.48 -12.07
C ARG A 88 7.37 -14.57 -13.14
N VAL A 89 7.76 -13.35 -12.78
CA VAL A 89 8.25 -12.36 -13.76
C VAL A 89 9.66 -12.67 -14.25
N SER A 90 10.55 -13.20 -13.40
CA SER A 90 11.92 -13.57 -13.80
C SER A 90 11.97 -14.76 -14.76
N GLN A 91 10.92 -15.58 -14.78
CA GLN A 91 10.75 -16.70 -15.72
C GLN A 91 10.02 -16.30 -17.00
N GLY A 92 9.81 -14.99 -17.24
CA GLY A 92 9.10 -14.47 -18.41
C GLY A 92 7.58 -14.60 -18.34
N GLY A 93 7.03 -15.00 -17.19
CA GLY A 93 5.59 -14.99 -16.94
C GLY A 93 5.06 -13.57 -16.81
N LYS A 94 3.80 -13.36 -17.22
CA LYS A 94 3.09 -12.08 -17.05
C LYS A 94 2.10 -12.16 -15.90
N LEU A 95 1.94 -11.06 -15.17
CA LEU A 95 0.88 -10.91 -14.18
C LEU A 95 -0.43 -10.58 -14.90
N SER A 96 -1.50 -11.24 -14.48
CA SER A 96 -2.84 -10.96 -14.99
C SER A 96 -3.38 -9.72 -14.30
N GLN A 97 -4.14 -8.90 -15.04
CA GLN A 97 -4.94 -7.84 -14.44
C GLN A 97 -6.16 -8.45 -13.76
N ILE A 98 -6.41 -8.06 -12.51
CA ILE A 98 -7.46 -8.65 -11.67
C ILE A 98 -8.49 -7.58 -11.30
N ASN A 99 -8.06 -6.54 -10.59
CA ASN A 99 -8.82 -5.34 -10.28
C ASN A 99 -7.84 -4.22 -9.87
N PRO A 100 -8.24 -2.94 -9.90
CA PRO A 100 -7.34 -1.82 -9.66
C PRO A 100 -6.51 -1.90 -8.37
N ILE A 101 -7.09 -2.27 -7.22
CA ILE A 101 -6.35 -2.41 -5.96
C ILE A 101 -5.33 -3.55 -6.05
N VAL A 102 -5.74 -4.70 -6.59
CA VAL A 102 -4.85 -5.86 -6.74
C VAL A 102 -3.69 -5.57 -7.67
N ASP A 103 -3.97 -4.94 -8.79
CA ASP A 103 -2.96 -4.59 -9.79
C ASP A 103 -1.99 -3.54 -9.21
N LEU A 104 -2.50 -2.57 -8.45
CA LEU A 104 -1.69 -1.56 -7.77
C LEU A 104 -0.76 -2.16 -6.73
N TYR A 105 -1.27 -2.99 -5.81
CA TYR A 105 -0.40 -3.55 -4.77
C TYR A 105 0.60 -4.55 -5.36
N ASN A 106 0.27 -5.28 -6.43
CA ASN A 106 1.24 -6.15 -7.10
C ASN A 106 2.35 -5.34 -7.77
N ALA A 107 2.01 -4.22 -8.41
CA ALA A 107 3.00 -3.33 -9.00
C ALA A 107 3.93 -2.73 -7.93
N LEU A 108 3.37 -2.28 -6.80
CA LEU A 108 4.16 -1.71 -5.71
C LEU A 108 4.92 -2.77 -4.90
N SER A 109 4.41 -3.99 -4.81
CA SER A 109 5.16 -5.14 -4.27
C SER A 109 6.45 -5.36 -5.07
N LEU A 110 6.35 -5.38 -6.40
CA LEU A 110 7.51 -5.45 -7.29
C LEU A 110 8.43 -4.22 -7.16
N LYS A 111 7.87 -3.00 -7.07
CA LYS A 111 8.64 -1.77 -6.89
C LYS A 111 9.49 -1.79 -5.61
N HIS A 112 8.89 -2.11 -4.47
CA HIS A 112 9.53 -2.02 -3.16
C HIS A 112 10.21 -3.31 -2.72
N LEU A 113 9.99 -4.42 -3.43
CA LEU A 113 10.44 -5.76 -3.06
C LEU A 113 9.93 -6.17 -1.66
N LEU A 114 8.69 -5.80 -1.34
CA LEU A 114 8.00 -6.14 -0.09
C LEU A 114 6.73 -6.92 -0.40
N PRO A 115 6.30 -7.85 0.48
CA PRO A 115 4.95 -8.39 0.46
C PRO A 115 3.90 -7.31 0.65
N PHE A 116 2.90 -7.33 -0.21
CA PHE A 116 1.64 -6.62 -0.05
C PHE A 116 0.52 -7.67 -0.08
N GLY A 117 -0.56 -7.40 0.64
CA GLY A 117 -1.80 -8.18 0.58
C GLY A 117 -2.97 -7.33 1.06
N ALA A 118 -4.17 -7.60 0.56
CA ALA A 118 -5.34 -6.81 0.92
C ALA A 118 -6.62 -7.65 0.97
N GLU A 119 -7.53 -7.22 1.85
CA GLU A 119 -8.79 -7.91 2.12
C GLU A 119 -9.96 -6.93 2.02
N ASP A 120 -11.11 -7.42 1.58
CA ASP A 120 -12.39 -6.72 1.58
C ASP A 120 -12.90 -6.61 3.03
N LEU A 121 -12.86 -5.39 3.58
CA LEU A 121 -13.22 -5.12 4.96
C LEU A 121 -14.70 -5.42 5.25
N ASP A 122 -15.58 -5.33 4.25
CA ASP A 122 -17.01 -5.62 4.43
C ASP A 122 -17.26 -7.13 4.62
N LYS A 123 -16.26 -7.96 4.30
CA LYS A 123 -16.31 -9.43 4.46
C LYS A 123 -15.64 -9.93 5.74
N ILE A 124 -14.83 -9.10 6.40
CA ILE A 124 -14.16 -9.42 7.65
C ILE A 124 -15.16 -9.49 8.81
N LYS A 125 -14.95 -10.43 9.74
CA LYS A 125 -15.74 -10.56 10.97
C LYS A 125 -14.86 -10.29 12.19
N GLY A 126 -15.24 -9.30 12.99
CA GLY A 126 -14.49 -8.94 14.19
C GLY A 126 -13.18 -8.24 13.89
N ASN A 127 -12.12 -8.62 14.62
CA ASN A 127 -10.80 -8.03 14.48
C ASN A 127 -9.91 -8.86 13.56
N ILE A 128 -8.99 -8.21 12.87
CA ILE A 128 -7.95 -8.89 12.09
C ILE A 128 -6.76 -9.13 13.01
N ARG A 129 -6.26 -10.36 13.04
CA ARG A 129 -5.15 -10.76 13.90
C ARG A 129 -4.07 -11.47 13.09
N LEU A 130 -2.84 -10.99 13.15
CA LEU A 130 -1.66 -11.78 12.76
C LEU A 130 -1.23 -12.60 13.98
N ALA A 131 -1.40 -13.91 13.91
CA ALA A 131 -1.27 -14.78 15.07
C ALA A 131 -0.64 -16.14 14.72
N VAL A 132 -0.24 -16.87 15.76
CA VAL A 132 0.11 -18.30 15.65
C VAL A 132 -1.18 -19.10 15.67
N ALA A 133 -1.44 -19.85 14.61
CA ALA A 133 -2.64 -20.64 14.45
C ALA A 133 -2.67 -21.84 15.40
N LYS A 134 -3.87 -22.17 15.89
CA LYS A 134 -4.14 -23.32 16.76
C LYS A 134 -4.48 -24.58 15.97
N GLY A 135 -4.90 -24.41 14.73
CA GLY A 135 -5.26 -25.48 13.79
C GLY A 135 -6.77 -25.75 13.68
N ASP A 136 -7.59 -24.95 14.36
CA ASP A 136 -9.06 -24.96 14.22
C ASP A 136 -9.55 -23.85 13.27
N GLU A 137 -8.66 -22.96 12.81
CA GLU A 137 -8.99 -21.87 11.91
C GLU A 137 -9.17 -22.40 10.49
N ARG A 138 -10.41 -22.37 9.99
CA ARG A 138 -10.79 -22.96 8.70
C ARG A 138 -11.08 -21.90 7.65
N GLY A 139 -10.95 -22.32 6.40
CA GLY A 139 -11.26 -21.47 5.26
C GLY A 139 -10.95 -22.17 3.95
N LYS A 140 -11.34 -21.53 2.86
CA LYS A 140 -11.12 -22.00 1.49
C LYS A 140 -10.25 -20.98 0.77
N TYR A 141 -9.19 -21.43 0.11
CA TYR A 141 -8.35 -20.51 -0.66
C TYR A 141 -9.07 -19.93 -1.87
N ILE A 142 -8.61 -18.77 -2.33
CA ILE A 142 -8.96 -18.26 -3.66
C ILE A 142 -8.64 -19.33 -4.71
N GLY A 143 -9.68 -19.75 -5.46
CA GLY A 143 -9.58 -20.79 -6.49
C GLY A 143 -9.39 -22.22 -5.96
N GLY A 144 -9.48 -22.44 -4.65
CA GLY A 144 -9.56 -23.79 -4.08
C GLY A 144 -10.95 -24.39 -4.27
N GLU A 145 -11.11 -25.69 -4.03
CA GLU A 145 -12.42 -26.36 -4.02
C GLU A 145 -12.86 -26.73 -2.59
N ASN A 146 -11.90 -27.16 -1.77
CA ASN A 146 -12.13 -27.67 -0.43
C ASN A 146 -11.79 -26.65 0.66
N GLU A 147 -12.46 -26.77 1.80
CA GLU A 147 -12.00 -26.13 3.03
C GLU A 147 -10.78 -26.85 3.60
N GLU A 148 -9.86 -26.05 4.13
CA GLU A 148 -8.69 -26.51 4.85
C GLU A 148 -8.64 -25.82 6.22
N ALA A 149 -7.90 -26.41 7.15
CA ALA A 149 -7.57 -25.77 8.42
C ALA A 149 -6.10 -25.32 8.42
N CYS A 150 -5.80 -24.29 9.20
CA CYS A 150 -4.43 -23.96 9.56
C CYS A 150 -3.70 -25.17 10.16
N GLU A 151 -2.38 -25.27 9.96
CA GLU A 151 -1.57 -26.21 10.72
C GLU A 151 -1.22 -25.57 12.08
N PRO A 152 -1.32 -26.30 13.22
CA PRO A 152 -0.93 -25.76 14.50
C PRO A 152 0.52 -25.23 14.47
N GLY A 153 0.73 -24.01 14.92
CA GLY A 153 2.05 -23.35 14.93
C GLY A 153 2.37 -22.56 13.66
N GLU A 154 1.60 -22.68 12.57
CA GLU A 154 1.79 -21.79 11.41
C GLU A 154 1.36 -20.36 11.76
N ILE A 155 1.95 -19.37 11.10
CA ILE A 155 1.54 -17.97 11.24
C ILE A 155 0.45 -17.67 10.22
N ALA A 156 -0.62 -17.00 10.61
CA ALA A 156 -1.73 -16.66 9.73
C ALA A 156 -2.36 -15.33 10.11
N TYR A 157 -2.95 -14.68 9.11
CA TYR A 157 -3.96 -13.66 9.35
C TYR A 157 -5.31 -14.34 9.61
N LEU A 158 -5.96 -13.94 10.69
CA LEU A 158 -7.21 -14.50 11.19
C LEU A 158 -8.24 -13.40 11.40
N ASP A 159 -9.52 -13.77 11.28
CA ASP A 159 -10.64 -13.03 11.83
C ASP A 159 -11.46 -13.93 12.77
N ASP A 160 -12.66 -13.52 13.17
CA ASP A 160 -13.50 -14.31 14.09
C ASP A 160 -14.07 -15.61 13.46
N VAL A 161 -13.99 -15.76 12.14
CA VAL A 161 -14.53 -16.94 11.43
C VAL A 161 -13.43 -17.95 11.13
N GLY A 162 -12.22 -17.49 10.79
CA GLY A 162 -11.12 -18.38 10.45
C GLY A 162 -9.95 -17.62 9.83
N PHE A 163 -9.17 -18.31 9.00
CA PHE A 163 -8.06 -17.63 8.32
C PHE A 163 -8.57 -16.72 7.21
N ILE A 164 -7.89 -15.59 7.04
CA ILE A 164 -8.03 -14.69 5.88
C ILE A 164 -6.80 -14.80 4.97
N CYS A 165 -5.61 -15.04 5.52
CA CYS A 165 -4.43 -15.40 4.74
C CYS A 165 -3.56 -16.38 5.52
N ARG A 166 -3.21 -17.50 4.89
CA ARG A 166 -2.41 -18.58 5.51
C ARG A 166 -0.94 -18.43 5.27
N ARG A 167 -0.16 -19.00 6.19
CA ARG A 167 1.31 -19.01 6.18
C ARG A 167 1.84 -17.60 5.95
N TRP A 168 1.35 -16.70 6.79
CA TRP A 168 1.65 -15.28 6.86
C TRP A 168 1.19 -14.48 5.64
N ASN A 169 1.77 -14.71 4.48
CA ASN A 169 1.51 -13.95 3.24
C ASN A 169 1.64 -14.83 2.00
N TRP A 170 1.29 -16.11 2.14
CA TRP A 170 1.35 -17.07 1.05
C TRP A 170 0.05 -17.12 0.25
N ARG A 171 -1.10 -17.31 0.91
CA ARG A 171 -2.37 -17.49 0.19
C ARG A 171 -3.60 -17.05 0.98
N GLU A 172 -4.37 -16.17 0.35
CA GLU A 172 -5.60 -15.57 0.87
C GLU A 172 -6.81 -16.52 0.76
N ALA A 173 -7.80 -16.26 1.61
CA ALA A 173 -9.09 -16.92 1.66
C ALA A 173 -10.05 -16.31 0.62
N ASP A 174 -10.88 -17.16 0.01
CA ASP A 174 -11.84 -16.72 -0.99
C ASP A 174 -12.93 -15.80 -0.42
N ARG A 175 -13.27 -15.97 0.86
CA ARG A 175 -14.34 -15.23 1.55
C ARG A 175 -14.05 -13.72 1.62
N THR A 176 -12.80 -13.34 1.82
CA THR A 176 -12.38 -11.97 2.12
C THR A 176 -11.64 -11.31 0.95
N LYS A 177 -11.49 -12.02 -0.17
CA LYS A 177 -10.83 -11.51 -1.37
C LYS A 177 -11.44 -10.19 -1.87
N LEU A 178 -10.57 -9.37 -2.44
CA LEU A 178 -11.00 -8.20 -3.19
C LEU A 178 -11.77 -8.60 -4.46
N THR A 179 -12.81 -7.84 -4.76
CA THR A 179 -13.58 -7.93 -6.01
C THR A 179 -13.69 -6.54 -6.64
N PRO A 180 -14.10 -6.44 -7.92
CA PRO A 180 -14.39 -5.14 -8.52
C PRO A 180 -15.49 -4.33 -7.83
N LYS A 181 -16.22 -4.95 -6.87
CA LYS A 181 -17.27 -4.30 -6.06
C LYS A 181 -16.79 -3.86 -4.69
N THR A 182 -15.56 -4.20 -4.31
CA THR A 182 -15.01 -3.84 -3.00
C THR A 182 -14.83 -2.33 -2.91
N LYS A 183 -15.40 -1.73 -1.85
CA LYS A 183 -15.32 -0.29 -1.57
C LYS A 183 -14.50 0.01 -0.33
N ASN A 184 -14.44 -0.93 0.60
CA ASN A 184 -13.73 -0.82 1.86
C ASN A 184 -12.68 -1.92 1.89
N PHE A 185 -11.42 -1.56 2.04
CA PHE A 185 -10.32 -2.51 2.05
C PHE A 185 -9.33 -2.21 3.16
N ILE A 186 -8.62 -3.25 3.59
CA ILE A 186 -7.42 -3.14 4.39
C ILE A 186 -6.28 -3.75 3.61
N LEU A 187 -5.18 -3.01 3.46
CA LEU A 187 -3.93 -3.46 2.88
C LEU A 187 -2.89 -3.56 3.99
N VAL A 188 -2.07 -4.60 3.93
CA VAL A 188 -0.88 -4.75 4.76
C VAL A 188 0.35 -4.84 3.86
N VAL A 189 1.36 -4.04 4.19
CA VAL A 189 2.72 -4.09 3.65
C VAL A 189 3.63 -4.62 4.74
N GLU A 190 4.50 -5.58 4.42
CA GLU A 190 5.25 -6.29 5.46
C GLU A 190 6.75 -6.25 5.23
N ALA A 191 7.51 -6.12 6.30
CA ALA A 191 8.97 -6.11 6.25
C ALA A 191 9.57 -6.98 7.38
N LEU A 192 10.59 -7.74 6.99
CA LEU A 192 11.54 -8.37 7.89
C LEU A 192 12.94 -7.79 7.60
N PRO A 193 13.83 -7.69 8.60
CA PRO A 193 15.19 -7.19 8.39
C PRO A 193 15.89 -7.91 7.23
N PRO A 194 16.64 -7.19 6.36
CA PRO A 194 17.09 -5.81 6.56
C PRO A 194 16.06 -4.72 6.24
N ALA A 195 14.89 -5.07 5.68
CA ALA A 195 13.81 -4.11 5.50
C ALA A 195 13.23 -3.70 6.86
N GLY A 196 12.93 -2.41 7.02
CA GLY A 196 12.38 -1.87 8.25
C GLY A 196 11.32 -0.82 8.00
N GLU A 197 11.15 0.05 8.99
CA GLU A 197 10.09 1.04 9.00
C GLU A 197 10.21 2.07 7.87
N THR A 198 11.43 2.41 7.45
CA THR A 198 11.66 3.34 6.34
C THR A 198 11.09 2.80 5.03
N GLU A 199 11.38 1.54 4.68
CA GLU A 199 10.85 0.93 3.46
C GLU A 199 9.33 0.75 3.54
N VAL A 200 8.81 0.35 4.70
CA VAL A 200 7.37 0.22 4.92
C VAL A 200 6.65 1.55 4.74
N LYS A 201 7.16 2.65 5.32
CA LYS A 201 6.56 3.98 5.16
C LYS A 201 6.57 4.44 3.72
N ALA A 202 7.71 4.30 3.04
CA ALA A 202 7.81 4.67 1.62
C ALA A 202 6.79 3.89 0.75
N ALA A 203 6.65 2.59 1.00
CA ALA A 203 5.68 1.73 0.30
C ALA A 203 4.22 2.12 0.58
N VAL A 204 3.90 2.44 1.84
CA VAL A 204 2.56 2.92 2.25
C VAL A 204 2.25 4.28 1.63
N ASP A 205 3.19 5.22 1.66
CA ASP A 205 3.01 6.56 1.11
C ASP A 205 2.78 6.50 -0.40
N ASP A 206 3.58 5.69 -1.12
CA ASP A 206 3.40 5.46 -2.55
C ASP A 206 2.02 4.85 -2.85
N PHE A 207 1.61 3.82 -2.10
CA PHE A 207 0.30 3.20 -2.29
C PHE A 207 -0.83 4.21 -2.07
N VAL A 208 -0.77 4.99 -0.99
CA VAL A 208 -1.76 6.02 -0.69
C VAL A 208 -1.85 7.05 -1.81
N VAL A 209 -0.72 7.57 -2.32
CA VAL A 209 -0.70 8.53 -3.44
C VAL A 209 -1.46 7.99 -4.64
N TRP A 210 -1.19 6.75 -5.04
CA TRP A 210 -1.87 6.11 -6.16
C TRP A 210 -3.37 5.90 -5.91
N VAL A 211 -3.76 5.48 -4.71
CA VAL A 211 -5.17 5.28 -4.36
C VAL A 211 -5.95 6.60 -4.46
N LYS A 212 -5.48 7.70 -3.86
CA LYS A 212 -6.22 8.98 -3.94
C LYS A 212 -6.30 9.52 -5.37
N GLN A 213 -5.28 9.29 -6.20
CA GLN A 213 -5.29 9.75 -7.60
C GLN A 213 -6.22 8.92 -8.49
N GLN A 214 -6.25 7.59 -8.31
CA GLN A 214 -6.88 6.68 -9.27
C GLN A 214 -8.21 6.09 -8.79
N LEU A 215 -8.40 5.98 -7.47
CA LEU A 215 -9.52 5.26 -6.85
C LEU A 215 -10.36 6.15 -5.91
N GLY A 216 -9.83 7.30 -5.49
CA GLY A 216 -10.52 8.23 -4.58
C GLY A 216 -10.69 7.67 -3.16
N GLY A 217 -11.82 8.02 -2.52
CA GLY A 217 -12.18 7.58 -1.18
C GLY A 217 -11.38 8.24 -0.05
N ALA A 218 -11.58 7.71 1.15
CA ALA A 218 -10.89 8.14 2.37
C ALA A 218 -9.94 7.04 2.84
N TYR A 219 -8.90 7.41 3.58
CA TYR A 219 -7.92 6.43 4.05
C TYR A 219 -7.31 6.82 5.40
N LYS A 220 -6.88 5.80 6.13
CA LYS A 220 -6.06 5.92 7.32
C LYS A 220 -4.89 4.96 7.23
N THR A 221 -3.77 5.34 7.81
CA THR A 221 -2.56 4.51 7.83
C THR A 221 -1.99 4.38 9.22
N ALA A 222 -1.25 3.31 9.44
CA ALA A 222 -0.44 3.11 10.63
C ALA A 222 0.79 2.26 10.30
N VAL A 223 1.84 2.43 11.11
CA VAL A 223 2.92 1.44 11.21
C VAL A 223 2.71 0.67 12.50
N VAL A 224 2.67 -0.65 12.38
CA VAL A 224 2.49 -1.60 13.49
C VAL A 224 3.82 -2.32 13.75
N ASP A 225 4.21 -2.34 15.02
CA ASP A 225 5.44 -2.96 15.51
C ASP A 225 5.30 -3.41 16.98
N LYS A 226 6.38 -3.91 17.57
CA LYS A 226 6.35 -4.42 18.96
C LYS A 226 5.97 -3.36 20.01
N HIS A 227 6.12 -2.07 19.70
CA HIS A 227 5.78 -0.96 20.60
C HIS A 227 4.36 -0.45 20.35
N ASN A 228 3.86 -0.61 19.11
CA ASN A 228 2.52 -0.24 18.69
C ASN A 228 1.88 -1.46 18.00
N PRO A 229 1.47 -2.50 18.74
CA PRO A 229 1.11 -3.81 18.19
C PRO A 229 -0.29 -3.86 17.55
N SER A 230 -1.00 -2.74 17.52
CA SER A 230 -2.36 -2.69 17.00
C SER A 230 -2.68 -1.36 16.36
N PHE A 231 -3.60 -1.38 15.40
CA PHE A 231 -4.18 -0.21 14.77
C PHE A 231 -5.70 -0.28 14.87
N GLU A 232 -6.28 0.71 15.53
CA GLU A 232 -7.73 0.85 15.67
C GLU A 232 -8.29 1.79 14.61
N PHE A 233 -9.33 1.33 13.92
CA PHE A 233 -10.00 2.08 12.87
C PHE A 233 -11.50 1.83 12.90
N ASP A 234 -12.24 2.79 12.37
CA ASP A 234 -13.69 2.76 12.30
C ASP A 234 -14.12 2.95 10.84
N LEU A 235 -15.07 2.12 10.43
CA LEU A 235 -15.68 2.12 9.10
C LEU A 235 -16.78 3.20 9.00
N ALA A 236 -17.40 3.56 10.14
CA ALA A 236 -18.60 4.41 10.19
C ALA A 236 -18.30 5.92 10.20
N SER A 237 -17.04 6.35 10.33
CA SER A 237 -16.71 7.75 10.60
C SER A 237 -16.08 8.54 9.44
N GLN A 238 -16.13 8.04 8.21
CA GLN A 238 -15.71 8.83 7.04
C GLN A 238 -16.72 8.81 5.90
N GLY A 239 -17.96 9.24 6.22
CA GLY A 239 -18.48 10.33 5.41
C GLY A 239 -17.40 11.40 5.45
N VAL A 240 -16.63 11.52 4.37
CA VAL A 240 -15.51 12.43 4.26
C VAL A 240 -16.10 13.83 4.47
N ALA A 241 -16.13 14.27 5.72
CA ALA A 241 -15.63 15.59 6.03
C ALA A 241 -14.23 15.57 5.45
N LEU A 242 -14.15 15.92 4.16
CA LEU A 242 -13.12 16.79 3.66
C LEU A 242 -12.91 17.71 4.86
N ARG A 243 -11.75 17.67 5.52
CA ARG A 243 -11.32 18.90 6.20
C ARG A 243 -11.53 19.93 5.11
N SER A 244 -12.60 20.73 5.22
CA SER A 244 -13.12 21.48 4.08
C SER A 244 -11.89 22.12 3.48
N TYR A 245 -11.63 21.98 2.18
CA TYR A 245 -10.36 22.40 1.60
C TYR A 245 -9.94 23.80 2.11
N ARG A 246 -10.92 24.67 2.37
CA ARG A 246 -10.84 25.92 3.17
C ARG A 246 -9.90 25.90 4.40
N GLY A 247 -9.89 24.85 5.22
CA GLY A 247 -9.05 24.73 6.42
C GLY A 247 -7.57 24.47 6.10
N ILE A 248 -7.29 23.60 5.13
CA ILE A 248 -5.91 23.32 4.67
C ILE A 248 -5.40 24.46 3.79
N ALA A 249 -6.24 24.99 2.91
CA ALA A 249 -5.96 26.17 2.08
C ALA A 249 -5.59 27.39 2.94
N GLY A 250 -6.30 27.60 4.06
CA GLY A 250 -5.96 28.67 5.01
C GLY A 250 -4.60 28.46 5.69
N GLU A 251 -4.23 27.22 6.01
CA GLU A 251 -2.93 26.89 6.60
C GLU A 251 -1.78 27.05 5.60
N ILE A 252 -1.98 26.64 4.35
CA ILE A 252 -1.04 26.85 3.24
C ILE A 252 -0.89 28.35 2.96
N GLN A 253 -1.98 29.10 2.88
CA GLN A 253 -1.95 30.57 2.72
C GLN A 253 -1.13 31.23 3.82
N LYS A 254 -1.33 30.81 5.07
CA LYS A 254 -0.58 31.33 6.21
C LYS A 254 0.92 31.05 6.08
N LEU A 255 1.31 29.82 5.77
CA LEU A 255 2.73 29.43 5.62
C LEU A 255 3.43 30.21 4.48
N ILE A 256 2.74 30.39 3.35
CA ILE A 256 3.30 31.16 2.22
C ILE A 256 3.46 32.63 2.62
N LYS A 257 2.48 33.25 3.29
CA LYS A 257 2.59 34.63 3.79
C LYS A 257 3.72 34.79 4.80
N GLU A 258 3.91 33.83 5.70
CA GLU A 258 5.04 33.82 6.64
C GLU A 258 6.38 33.72 5.92
N ALA A 259 6.48 32.86 4.89
CA ALA A 259 7.69 32.74 4.08
C ALA A 259 8.01 34.02 3.29
N LEU A 260 7.02 34.66 2.66
CA LEU A 260 7.20 35.94 1.96
C LEU A 260 7.69 37.04 2.91
N LYS A 261 7.12 37.09 4.12
CA LYS A 261 7.54 38.04 5.17
C LYS A 261 8.98 37.79 5.62
N LEU A 262 9.38 36.54 5.82
CA LEU A 262 10.76 36.18 6.17
C LEU A 262 11.76 36.56 5.08
N LEU A 263 11.35 36.52 3.82
CA LEU A 263 12.18 36.89 2.66
C LEU A 263 12.15 38.39 2.35
N GLY A 264 11.41 39.20 3.10
CA GLY A 264 11.27 40.64 2.85
C GLY A 264 10.54 40.97 1.54
N LEU A 265 9.77 40.03 1.00
CA LEU A 265 8.99 40.20 -0.22
C LEU A 265 7.63 40.85 0.11
N PRO A 266 7.08 41.67 -0.80
CA PRO A 266 5.76 42.26 -0.62
C PRO A 266 4.69 41.18 -0.49
N GLU A 267 3.66 41.45 0.31
CA GLU A 267 2.51 40.55 0.43
C GLU A 267 1.74 40.53 -0.89
N VAL A 268 1.43 39.33 -1.38
CA VAL A 268 0.66 39.11 -2.61
C VAL A 268 -0.67 38.47 -2.24
N GLU A 269 -1.76 38.90 -2.85
CA GLU A 269 -3.02 38.17 -2.76
C GLU A 269 -2.99 36.95 -3.69
N PHE A 270 -3.30 35.78 -3.14
CA PHE A 270 -3.38 34.54 -3.90
C PHE A 270 -4.43 33.62 -3.28
N THR A 271 -5.04 32.79 -4.13
CA THR A 271 -5.96 31.74 -3.71
C THR A 271 -5.22 30.41 -3.79
N VAL A 272 -5.43 29.56 -2.78
CA VAL A 272 -4.95 28.17 -2.82
C VAL A 272 -6.13 27.34 -3.33
N GLU A 273 -5.99 26.74 -4.51
CA GLU A 273 -7.06 26.06 -5.29
C GLU A 273 -6.86 24.54 -5.29
N HIS A 274 -7.95 23.75 -5.30
CA HIS A 274 -7.84 22.29 -5.11
C HIS A 274 -7.33 21.62 -6.39
N PRO A 275 -6.37 20.66 -6.32
CA PRO A 275 -5.79 20.00 -7.51
C PRO A 275 -6.76 19.18 -8.39
N ALA A 276 -8.06 19.16 -8.06
CA ALA A 276 -9.08 18.41 -8.77
C ALA A 276 -10.07 19.32 -9.53
N GLU A 277 -9.86 20.64 -9.48
CA GLU A 277 -10.61 21.58 -10.31
C GLU A 277 -9.93 21.62 -11.69
N GLU A 278 -10.48 20.85 -12.65
CA GLU A 278 -9.92 20.63 -13.99
C GLU A 278 -9.78 21.91 -14.85
N GLU A 279 -10.34 23.04 -14.42
CA GLU A 279 -10.33 24.29 -15.20
C GLU A 279 -8.94 24.96 -15.27
N HIS A 280 -8.03 24.69 -14.33
CA HIS A 280 -6.75 25.40 -14.24
C HIS A 280 -5.56 24.43 -14.00
N GLY A 281 -4.61 24.43 -14.92
CA GLY A 281 -3.53 23.42 -15.02
C GLY A 281 -2.53 23.34 -13.85
N ASP A 282 -1.64 22.35 -13.93
CA ASP A 282 -0.67 21.89 -12.93
C ASP A 282 -0.02 23.02 -12.07
N PHE A 283 -0.08 22.83 -10.74
CA PHE A 283 0.42 23.70 -9.67
C PHE A 283 1.84 24.26 -9.91
N ALA A 284 2.73 23.48 -10.52
CA ALA A 284 4.09 23.93 -10.83
C ALA A 284 4.09 25.13 -11.81
N THR A 285 3.13 25.18 -12.73
CA THR A 285 2.99 26.22 -13.74
C THR A 285 2.44 27.51 -13.13
N ASN A 286 1.45 27.43 -12.23
CA ASN A 286 0.83 28.62 -11.63
C ASN A 286 1.74 29.32 -10.60
N VAL A 287 2.48 28.55 -9.80
CA VAL A 287 3.50 29.12 -8.89
C VAL A 287 4.63 29.77 -9.69
N ALA A 288 5.09 29.13 -10.78
CA ALA A 288 6.08 29.73 -11.67
C ALA A 288 5.58 31.04 -12.31
N MET A 289 4.32 31.09 -12.76
CA MET A 289 3.71 32.28 -13.38
C MET A 289 3.46 33.43 -12.39
N ALA A 290 3.07 33.14 -11.15
CA ALA A 290 2.91 34.14 -10.09
C ALA A 290 4.27 34.74 -9.65
N LEU A 291 5.33 33.92 -9.63
CA LEU A 291 6.70 34.39 -9.40
C LEU A 291 7.25 35.19 -10.60
N PHE A 292 6.85 34.83 -11.83
CA PHE A 292 7.27 35.54 -13.04
C PHE A 292 6.66 36.94 -13.13
N SER A 293 5.36 37.06 -12.82
CA SER A 293 4.60 38.32 -12.91
C SER A 293 4.93 39.34 -11.82
N SER A 294 5.54 38.90 -10.71
CA SER A 294 5.95 39.76 -9.58
C SER A 294 7.41 40.23 -9.65
N SER A 295 8.17 39.80 -10.66
CA SER A 295 9.58 40.18 -10.83
C SER A 295 9.74 41.44 -11.70
N LYS A 296 10.49 42.44 -11.22
CA LYS A 296 10.85 43.67 -11.96
C LYS A 296 11.83 43.45 -13.14
N TYR A 297 11.96 42.23 -13.65
CA TYR A 297 12.88 41.90 -14.72
C TYR A 297 12.12 41.64 -16.03
N GLN A 298 11.71 42.73 -16.70
CA GLN A 298 11.52 42.70 -18.14
C GLN A 298 12.89 42.62 -18.81
N VAL A 299 13.36 41.44 -19.21
CA VAL A 299 14.43 41.34 -20.21
C VAL A 299 14.24 40.10 -21.12
N LEU A 300 14.06 40.42 -22.40
CA LEU A 300 14.31 39.65 -23.63
C LEU A 300 13.38 38.49 -24.02
N SER A 301 12.52 38.81 -24.98
CA SER A 301 11.93 37.88 -25.94
C SER A 301 12.99 36.97 -26.56
N ILE A 302 12.89 35.67 -26.34
CA ILE A 302 13.56 34.66 -27.17
C ILE A 302 12.58 34.31 -28.30
N LYS A 303 12.84 34.84 -29.50
CA LYS A 303 12.18 34.36 -30.72
C LYS A 303 12.77 33.00 -31.07
N TYR A 304 11.95 31.95 -31.01
CA TYR A 304 12.24 30.73 -31.75
C TYR A 304 11.91 30.98 -33.23
N LYS A 305 12.84 30.61 -34.11
CA LYS A 305 12.61 30.53 -35.56
C LYS A 305 11.72 29.34 -35.88
#